data_AF-S4MZ93-F1
#
_entry.id   AF-S4MZ93-F1
#
_cell.length_a   1.000
_cell.length_b   1.000
_cell.length_c   1.000
_cell.angle_alpha   90.00
_cell.angle_beta   90.00
_cell.angle_gamma   90.00
#
_symmetry.space_group_name_H-M   'P 1'
#
loop_
_entity.id
_entity.type
_entity.pdbx_description
1 polymer ?
#
loop_
_entity_poly.entity_id
_entity_poly.type
_entity_poly.pdbx_seq_one_letter_code
_entity_poly.pdbx_strand_id
1 'polypeptide(L)' 'MVERYGSASYLVGARFRAKGTTFEESSRLDPDTYAAHGGSFPITVEGAGVIGAVTVSGLPQLQDHRFVVEALERFLDR' A
#
# COMPACT_ATOMS: atom_id res chain seq x y z
N MET A 1 -3.39 -1.66 -7.46
CA MET A 1 -1.99 -1.37 -7.04
C MET A 1 -1.44 -2.44 -6.10
N VAL A 2 -2.07 -2.71 -4.94
CA VAL A 2 -1.62 -3.81 -4.04
C VAL A 2 -1.65 -5.19 -4.71
N GLU A 3 -2.67 -5.48 -5.52
CA GLU A 3 -2.76 -6.70 -6.33
C GLU A 3 -1.57 -6.87 -7.30
N ARG A 4 -0.99 -5.76 -7.78
CA ARG A 4 0.13 -5.76 -8.73
C ARG A 4 1.49 -5.93 -8.06
N TYR A 5 1.66 -5.36 -6.86
CA TYR A 5 2.96 -5.31 -6.18
C TYR A 5 3.07 -6.25 -4.97
N GLY A 6 1.97 -6.86 -4.53
CA GLY A 6 1.93 -7.73 -3.34
C GLY A 6 2.47 -7.06 -2.08
N SER A 7 2.45 -5.73 -2.04
CA SER A 7 3.12 -4.91 -1.03
C SER A 7 2.23 -3.75 -0.64
N ALA A 8 2.37 -3.26 0.60
CA ALA A 8 1.72 -2.03 1.02
C ALA A 8 2.09 -0.87 0.09
N SER A 9 1.09 -0.07 -0.24
CA SER A 9 1.20 1.14 -1.05
C SER A 9 2.33 2.08 -0.64
N TYR A 10 2.45 2.30 0.66
CA TYR A 10 3.49 3.14 1.24
C TYR A 10 4.91 2.61 0.96
N LEU A 11 5.11 1.29 1.04
CA LEU A 11 6.38 0.64 0.73
C LEU A 11 6.73 0.78 -0.75
N VAL A 12 5.76 0.64 -1.64
CA VAL A 12 5.97 0.86 -3.08
C VAL A 12 6.45 2.28 -3.32
N GLY A 13 5.74 3.29 -2.81
CA GLY A 13 6.15 4.69 -2.94
C GLY A 13 7.53 4.97 -2.31
N ALA A 14 7.82 4.38 -1.16
CA ALA A 14 9.13 4.50 -0.50
C ALA A 14 10.28 3.93 -1.35
N ARG A 15 10.06 2.82 -2.06
CA ARG A 15 11.07 2.22 -2.97
C ARG A 15 11.41 3.13 -4.15
N PHE A 16 10.45 3.88 -4.67
CA PHE A 16 10.72 4.88 -5.72
C PHE A 16 11.46 6.09 -5.16
N ARG A 17 11.03 6.61 -4.00
CA ARG A 17 11.73 7.72 -3.32
C ARG A 17 13.18 7.38 -2.99
N ALA A 18 13.45 6.14 -2.55
CA ALA A 18 14.81 5.66 -2.29
C ALA A 18 15.70 5.63 -3.54
N LYS A 19 15.10 5.55 -4.73
CA LYS A 19 15.79 5.63 -6.03
C LYS A 19 15.90 7.06 -6.58
N GLY A 20 15.47 8.06 -5.82
CA GLY A 20 15.49 9.47 -6.24
C GLY A 20 14.42 9.84 -7.26
N THR A 21 13.30 9.10 -7.31
CA THR A 21 12.17 9.37 -8.21
C THR A 21 10.84 9.17 -7.48
N THR A 22 9.73 9.44 -8.17
CA THR A 22 8.38 9.17 -7.70
C THR A 22 7.79 7.93 -8.39
N PHE A 23 6.68 7.43 -7.86
CA PHE A 23 5.96 6.33 -8.51
C PHE A 23 5.36 6.79 -9.83
N GLU A 24 4.83 8.01 -9.83
CA GLU A 24 4.15 8.66 -10.94
C GLU A 24 5.11 8.85 -12.13
N GLU A 25 6.36 9.25 -11.86
CA GLU A 25 7.37 9.45 -12.92
C GLU A 25 7.92 8.13 -13.50
N SER A 26 8.11 7.11 -12.65
CA SER A 26 8.95 5.96 -12.99
C SER A 26 8.23 4.62 -13.07
N SER A 27 6.95 4.53 -12.68
CA SER A 27 6.18 3.28 -12.73
C SER A 27 5.76 2.88 -14.14
N ARG A 28 5.69 3.85 -15.07
CA ARG A 28 5.10 3.71 -16.42
C ARG A 28 3.63 3.29 -16.40
N LEU A 29 2.95 3.49 -15.28
CA LEU A 29 1.52 3.26 -15.13
C LEU A 29 0.78 4.57 -15.26
N ASP A 30 -0.48 4.48 -15.69
CA ASP A 30 -1.39 5.62 -15.71
C ASP A 30 -1.61 6.13 -14.27
N PRO A 31 -1.22 7.37 -13.94
CA PRO A 31 -1.35 7.93 -12.60
C PRO A 31 -2.81 8.13 -12.18
N ASP A 32 -3.75 8.26 -13.12
CA ASP A 32 -5.17 8.38 -12.80
C ASP A 32 -5.77 7.04 -12.36
N THR A 33 -5.14 5.93 -12.77
CA THR A 33 -5.54 4.56 -12.42
C THR A 33 -4.72 3.98 -11.25
N TYR A 34 -3.46 4.37 -11.10
CA TYR A 34 -2.52 3.79 -10.14
C TYR A 34 -1.81 4.85 -9.31
N ALA A 35 -1.91 4.71 -7.98
CA ALA A 35 -1.18 5.53 -7.02
C ALA A 35 -0.44 4.68 -5.98
N ALA A 36 0.77 5.11 -5.60
CA ALA A 36 1.55 4.50 -4.52
C ALA A 36 1.58 5.38 -3.27
N HIS A 37 0.43 5.93 -2.90
CA HIS A 37 0.23 6.67 -1.66
C HIS A 37 -0.16 5.73 -0.54
N GLY A 38 0.43 5.94 0.64
CA GLY A 38 0.13 5.14 1.82
C GLY A 38 -1.36 5.15 2.15
N GLY A 39 -1.88 3.97 2.53
CA GLY A 39 -3.30 3.77 2.82
C GLY A 39 -3.86 2.45 2.33
N SER A 40 -3.20 1.77 1.38
CA SER A 40 -3.59 0.42 0.95
C SER A 40 -2.60 -0.67 1.41
N PHE A 41 -3.09 -1.77 1.97
CA PHE A 41 -2.30 -2.86 2.57
C PHE A 41 -2.85 -4.25 2.14
N PRO A 42 -2.00 -5.21 1.74
CA PRO A 42 -2.45 -6.53 1.29
C PRO A 42 -3.01 -7.39 2.42
N ILE A 43 -4.08 -8.14 2.13
CA ILE A 43 -4.59 -9.21 2.99
C ILE A 43 -4.03 -10.53 2.45
N THR A 44 -3.16 -11.15 3.24
CA THR A 44 -2.50 -12.42 2.88
C THR A 44 -3.05 -13.54 3.74
N VAL A 45 -3.44 -14.64 3.10
CA VAL A 45 -3.87 -15.87 3.77
C VAL A 45 -2.88 -16.98 3.48
N GLU A 46 -2.51 -17.72 4.53
CA GLU A 46 -1.60 -18.85 4.42
C GLU A 46 -2.15 -19.90 3.42
N GLY A 47 -1.30 -20.36 2.51
CA GLY A 47 -1.69 -21.30 1.44
C GLY A 47 -2.49 -20.70 0.28
N ALA A 48 -3.05 -19.49 0.41
CA ALA A 48 -3.82 -18.83 -0.66
C ALA A 48 -3.11 -17.60 -1.27
N GLY A 49 -2.14 -17.02 -0.57
CA GLY A 49 -1.46 -15.80 -1.02
C GLY A 49 -2.26 -14.54 -0.73
N VAL A 50 -2.08 -13.49 -1.55
CA VAL A 50 -2.81 -12.22 -1.40
C VAL A 50 -4.23 -12.40 -1.96
N ILE A 51 -5.24 -12.25 -1.11
CA ILE A 51 -6.65 -12.43 -1.47
C ILE A 51 -7.41 -11.11 -1.66
N GLY A 52 -6.77 -9.99 -1.36
CA GLY A 52 -7.37 -8.66 -1.45
C GLY A 52 -6.52 -7.60 -0.77
N ALA A 53 -7.12 -6.43 -0.54
CA ALA A 53 -6.48 -5.32 0.15
C ALA A 53 -7.49 -4.55 1.00
N VAL A 54 -7.02 -4.03 2.14
CA VAL A 54 -7.74 -2.99 2.89
C VAL A 54 -7.19 -1.64 2.49
N THR A 55 -8.06 -0.65 2.34
CA THR A 55 -7.67 0.69 1.90
C THR A 55 -8.34 1.77 2.75
N VAL A 56 -7.53 2.72 3.21
CA VAL A 56 -7.93 3.97 3.87
C VAL A 56 -7.34 5.12 3.06
N SER A 57 -8.08 6.22 2.99
CA SER A 57 -7.71 7.43 2.27
C SER A 57 -8.31 8.64 2.95
N GLY A 58 -7.59 9.75 2.93
CA GLY A 58 -8.06 11.05 3.40
C GLY A 58 -7.14 11.71 4.42
N LEU A 59 -6.13 11.00 4.93
CA LEU A 59 -5.09 11.56 5.79
C LEU A 59 -3.80 11.78 4.99
N PRO A 60 -2.77 12.43 5.58
CA PRO A 60 -1.43 12.37 5.02
C PRO A 60 -0.97 10.91 4.86
N GLN A 61 -0.33 10.56 3.74
CA GLN A 61 -0.02 9.17 3.34
C GLN A 61 0.59 8.27 4.44
N LEU A 62 1.44 8.84 5.30
CA LEU A 62 2.07 8.09 6.39
C LEU A 62 1.05 7.77 7.51
N GLN A 63 0.10 8.67 7.76
CA GLN A 63 -0.98 8.47 8.72
C GLN A 63 -1.98 7.44 8.19
N ASP A 64 -2.37 7.52 6.92
CA ASP A 64 -3.23 6.50 6.29
C ASP A 64 -2.58 5.10 6.37
N HIS A 65 -1.27 5.01 6.11
CA HIS A 65 -0.55 3.74 6.28
C HIS A 65 -0.54 3.23 7.72
N ARG A 66 -0.22 4.11 8.69
CA ARG A 66 -0.20 3.74 10.11
C ARG A 66 -1.57 3.31 10.62
N PHE A 67 -2.63 4.02 10.23
CA PHE A 67 -3.99 3.69 10.60
C PHE A 67 -4.35 2.27 10.20
N VAL A 68 -4.05 1.88 8.95
CA VAL A 68 -4.33 0.54 8.45
C VAL A 68 -3.52 -0.52 9.19
N VAL A 69 -2.23 -0.29 9.41
CA VAL A 69 -1.38 -1.22 10.16
C VAL A 69 -1.91 -1.42 11.58
N GLU A 70 -2.20 -0.34 12.30
CA GLU A 70 -2.73 -0.38 13.66
C GLU A 70 -4.08 -1.11 13.73
N ALA A 71 -4.97 -0.91 12.75
CA ALA A 71 -6.24 -1.61 12.68
C ALA A 71 -6.07 -3.12 12.44
N LEU A 72 -5.13 -3.51 11.58
CA LEU A 72 -4.82 -4.92 11.31
C LEU A 72 -4.17 -5.60 12.52
N GLU A 73 -3.21 -4.96 13.18
CA GLU A 73 -2.58 -5.45 14.40
C GLU A 73 -3.64 -5.71 15.48
N ARG A 74 -4.52 -4.74 15.74
CA ARG A 74 -5.65 -4.90 16.68
C ARG A 74 -6.64 -5.98 16.30
N PHE A 75 -6.83 -6.25 15.02
CA PHE A 75 -7.73 -7.32 14.55
C PHE A 75 -7.11 -8.70 14.77
N LEU A 76 -5.80 -8.83 14.58
CA LEU A 76 -5.05 -10.08 14.74
C LEU A 76 -4.71 -10.41 16.19
N ASP A 77 -4.60 -9.41 17.06
CA ASP A 77 -4.40 -9.57 18.51
C ASP A 77 -5.68 -9.97 19.27
N ARG A 78 -6.77 -10.28 18.56
CA ARG A 78 -8.06 -10.70 19.10
C ARG A 78 -8.40 -12.14 18.70
#